data_AF-A0A7S4BVI7-F1
#
_entry.id   AF-A0A7S4BVI7-F1
#
_cell.length_a   1.000
_cell.length_b   1.000
_cell.length_c   1.000
_cell.angle_alpha   90.00
_cell.angle_beta   90.00
_cell.angle_gamma   90.00
#
_symmetry.space_group_name_H-M   'P 1'
#
loop_
_entity.id
_entity.type
_entity.pdbx_description
1 polymer ?
#
loop_
_entity_poly.entity_id
_entity_poly.type
_entity_poly.pdbx_seq_one_letter_code
_entity_poly.pdbx_strand_id
1 'polypeptide(L)'
;MGTALKFVTVIKDDATFRSLVLDAPKTCLCIVDCYSEIWGPCEALSKKLQSISTELIDYDVKFIRAQAESIELLSEQAGRSMPLFLLFKGGEEAGRIKGANPLQLSEMIREVATKRQSV
;
A
#
# COMPACT_ATOMS: atom_id res chain seq x y z
N MET A 1 -17.02 3.83 -16.37
CA MET A 1 -17.09 3.18 -15.03
C MET A 1 -15.82 3.54 -14.28
N GLY A 2 -15.83 4.64 -13.54
CA GLY A 2 -14.68 5.12 -12.77
C GLY A 2 -14.40 4.17 -11.63
N THR A 3 -13.20 3.58 -11.63
CA THR A 3 -12.76 2.64 -10.60
C THR A 3 -12.77 3.33 -9.24
N ALA A 4 -13.74 2.94 -8.42
CA ALA A 4 -13.87 3.38 -7.04
C ALA A 4 -12.54 3.16 -6.30
N LEU A 5 -12.10 4.19 -5.57
CA LEU A 5 -11.02 4.11 -4.59
C LEU A 5 -11.34 2.95 -3.66
N LYS A 6 -10.61 1.84 -3.80
CA LYS A 6 -10.73 0.71 -2.89
C LYS A 6 -9.96 1.06 -1.64
N PHE A 7 -10.67 1.67 -0.70
CA PHE A 7 -10.23 1.90 0.67
C PHE A 7 -9.53 0.65 1.22
N VAL A 8 -8.37 0.88 1.83
CA VAL A 8 -7.62 0.00 2.75
C VAL A 8 -8.23 -1.39 2.88
N THR A 9 -7.85 -2.29 1.98
CA THR A 9 -8.22 -3.71 2.13
C THR A 9 -7.24 -4.35 3.09
N VAL A 10 -7.74 -4.83 4.23
CA VAL A 10 -6.93 -5.61 5.17
C VAL A 10 -6.86 -7.03 4.64
N ILE A 11 -5.65 -7.51 4.39
CA ILE A 11 -5.36 -8.86 3.90
C ILE A 11 -4.54 -9.61 4.93
N LYS A 12 -4.86 -10.91 5.08
CA LYS A 12 -4.26 -11.80 6.09
C LYS A 12 -3.89 -13.15 5.50
N ASP A 13 -3.70 -13.21 4.19
CA ASP A 13 -3.44 -14.44 3.46
C ASP A 13 -2.68 -14.16 2.16
N ASP A 14 -1.80 -15.08 1.78
CA ASP A 14 -0.95 -14.97 0.59
C ASP A 14 -1.74 -15.00 -0.71
N ALA A 15 -2.85 -15.73 -0.77
CA ALA A 15 -3.67 -15.84 -1.98
C ALA A 15 -4.25 -14.48 -2.38
N THR A 16 -4.79 -13.75 -1.40
CA THR A 16 -5.32 -12.40 -1.60
C THR A 16 -4.20 -11.40 -1.85
N PHE A 17 -3.05 -11.51 -1.16
CA PHE A 17 -1.88 -10.68 -1.45
C PHE A 17 -1.48 -10.80 -2.92
N ARG A 18 -1.34 -12.03 -3.42
CA ARG A 18 -0.96 -12.29 -4.82
C ARG A 18 -1.99 -11.73 -5.78
N SER A 19 -3.27 -12.02 -5.57
CA SER A 19 -4.33 -11.56 -6.47
C SER A 19 -4.50 -10.04 -6.50
N LEU A 20 -4.35 -9.35 -5.36
CA LEU A 20 -4.58 -7.91 -5.27
C LEU A 20 -3.34 -7.06 -5.56
N VAL A 21 -2.16 -7.55 -5.21
CA VAL A 21 -0.88 -6.81 -5.31
C VAL A 21 -0.07 -7.29 -6.51
N LEU A 22 0.16 -8.60 -6.62
CA LEU A 22 1.05 -9.16 -7.64
C LEU A 22 0.38 -9.22 -9.02
N ASP A 23 -0.90 -9.62 -9.07
CA ASP A 23 -1.69 -9.67 -10.29
C ASP A 23 -2.38 -8.32 -10.61
N ALA A 24 -1.98 -7.24 -9.92
CA ALA A 24 -2.51 -5.91 -10.17
C ALA A 24 -2.12 -5.42 -11.58
N PRO A 25 -3.02 -4.67 -12.26
CA PRO A 25 -2.69 -4.09 -13.56
C PRO A 25 -1.50 -3.14 -13.44
N LYS A 26 -0.66 -3.08 -14.49
CA LYS A 26 0.58 -2.26 -14.51
C LYS A 26 0.35 -0.76 -14.29
N THR A 27 -0.87 -0.29 -14.55
CA THR A 27 -1.29 1.10 -14.32
C THR A 27 -1.58 1.39 -12.84
N CYS A 28 -1.85 0.36 -12.04
CA CYS A 28 -2.25 0.48 -10.65
C CYS A 28 -1.04 0.33 -9.74
N LEU A 29 -0.81 1.35 -8.92
CA LEU A 29 0.20 1.33 -7.85
C LEU A 29 -0.43 0.79 -6.57
N CYS A 30 0.05 -0.34 -6.08
CA CYS A 30 -0.38 -0.93 -4.82
C CYS A 30 0.59 -0.53 -3.71
N ILE A 31 0.07 0.05 -2.64
CA ILE A 31 0.83 0.46 -1.46
C ILE A 31 0.42 -0.46 -0.33
N VAL A 32 1.35 -1.31 0.08
CA VAL A 32 1.17 -2.31 1.12
C VAL A 32 1.73 -1.79 2.42
N ASP A 33 0.85 -1.45 3.35
CA ASP A 33 1.15 -1.13 4.75
C ASP A 33 1.30 -2.44 5.53
N CYS A 34 2.55 -2.81 5.81
CA CYS A 34 2.87 -3.99 6.60
C CYS A 34 2.75 -3.64 8.08
N TYR A 35 1.77 -4.25 8.76
CA TYR A 35 1.57 -4.06 10.19
C TYR A 35 1.71 -5.38 10.95
N SER A 36 1.99 -5.25 12.24
CA SER A 36 2.10 -6.38 13.19
C SER A 36 0.95 -6.34 14.20
N GLU A 37 0.51 -7.50 14.69
CA GLU A 37 -0.51 -7.57 15.76
C GLU A 37 -0.04 -6.92 17.06
N ILE A 38 1.26 -6.98 17.35
CA ILE A 38 1.85 -6.46 18.59
C ILE A 38 1.84 -4.93 18.61
N TRP A 39 2.00 -4.30 17.44
CA TRP A 39 2.01 -2.84 17.30
C TRP A 39 0.69 -2.26 16.81
N GLY A 40 -0.29 -3.15 16.54
CA GLY A 40 -1.62 -2.81 16.05
C GLY A 40 -1.64 -1.96 14.78
N PRO A 41 -2.81 -1.76 14.16
CA PRO A 41 -2.93 -0.75 13.13
C PRO A 41 -2.78 0.63 13.78
N CYS A 42 -1.67 1.33 13.49
CA CYS A 42 -1.46 2.68 14.00
C CYS A 42 -2.58 3.61 13.50
N GLU A 43 -3.45 4.08 14.40
CA GLU A 43 -4.58 4.94 14.03
C GLU A 43 -4.12 6.29 13.44
N ALA A 44 -3.03 6.85 13.98
CA ALA A 44 -2.46 8.10 13.46
C ALA A 44 -1.99 7.94 12.01
N LEU A 45 -1.33 6.82 11.71
CA LEU A 45 -0.91 6.45 10.36
C LEU A 45 -2.12 6.24 9.45
N SER A 46 -3.14 5.54 9.96
CA SER A 46 -4.39 5.29 9.24
C SER A 46 -5.06 6.59 8.78
N LYS A 47 -5.17 7.59 9.67
CA LYS A 47 -5.70 8.92 9.33
C LYS A 47 -4.85 9.63 8.29
N LYS A 48 -3.52 9.54 8.40
CA LYS A 48 -2.60 10.17 7.45
C LYS A 48 -2.67 9.54 6.06
N LEU A 49 -2.75 8.21 5.99
CA LEU A 49 -2.97 7.47 4.74
C LEU A 49 -4.30 7.83 4.10
N GLN A 50 -5.36 8.01 4.90
CA GLN A 50 -6.65 8.47 4.39
C GLN A 50 -6.55 9.86 3.74
N SER A 51 -5.83 10.79 4.38
CA SER A 51 -5.56 12.12 3.80
C SER A 51 -4.82 12.00 2.47
N ILE A 52 -3.70 11.26 2.45
CA ILE A 52 -2.88 11.06 1.24
C ILE A 52 -3.71 10.38 0.14
N SER A 53 -4.57 9.42 0.47
CA SER A 53 -5.43 8.76 -0.51
C SER A 53 -6.44 9.72 -1.15
N THR A 54 -6.92 10.72 -0.39
CA THR A 54 -7.80 11.77 -0.91
C THR A 54 -7.03 12.71 -1.85
N GLU A 55 -5.80 13.08 -1.47
CA GLU A 55 -4.93 13.94 -2.30
C GLU A 55 -4.50 13.27 -3.62
N LEU A 56 -4.53 11.95 -3.67
CA LEU A 56 -4.07 11.15 -4.81
C LEU A 56 -5.22 10.51 -5.60
N ILE A 57 -6.43 11.07 -5.48
CA ILE A 57 -7.63 10.57 -6.14
C ILE A 57 -7.51 10.49 -7.67
N ASP A 58 -6.69 11.37 -8.26
CA ASP A 58 -6.40 11.41 -9.70
C ASP A 58 -5.39 10.33 -10.15
N TYR A 59 -4.79 9.59 -9.21
CA TYR A 59 -3.86 8.50 -9.49
C TYR A 59 -4.53 7.15 -9.28
N ASP A 60 -4.15 6.14 -10.07
CA ASP A 60 -4.62 4.79 -9.87
C ASP A 60 -3.82 4.09 -8.77
N VAL A 61 -4.13 4.43 -7.51
CA VAL A 61 -3.42 3.95 -6.33
C VAL A 61 -4.36 3.13 -5.46
N LYS A 62 -3.89 1.98 -4.97
CA LYS A 62 -4.57 1.15 -3.98
C LYS A 62 -3.76 1.09 -2.69
N PHE A 63 -4.41 1.39 -1.58
CA PHE A 63 -3.82 1.19 -0.26
C PHE A 63 -4.32 -0.15 0.30
N ILE A 64 -3.39 -1.00 0.72
CA ILE A 64 -3.62 -2.35 1.20
C ILE A 64 -2.92 -2.46 2.55
N ARG A 65 -3.59 -3.00 3.55
CA ARG A 65 -2.98 -3.30 4.85
C ARG A 65 -2.73 -4.79 4.92
N ALA A 66 -1.49 -5.18 5.12
CA ALA A 66 -1.09 -6.57 5.15
C ALA A 66 -0.55 -6.92 6.53
N GLN A 67 -1.11 -7.97 7.12
CA GLN A 67 -0.60 -8.55 8.35
C GLN A 67 0.66 -9.35 8.02
N ALA A 68 1.82 -8.82 8.38
CA ALA A 68 3.11 -9.41 7.99
C ALA A 68 3.29 -10.83 8.56
N GLU A 69 2.72 -11.11 9.73
CA GLU A 69 2.72 -12.42 10.39
C GLU A 69 1.87 -13.47 9.66
N SER A 70 0.90 -13.05 8.86
CA SER A 70 -0.04 -13.97 8.19
C SER A 70 0.23 -14.17 6.70
N ILE A 71 1.24 -13.47 6.16
CA ILE A 71 1.59 -13.51 4.74
C ILE A 71 3.05 -13.96 4.66
N GLU A 72 3.31 -15.14 4.11
CA GLU A 72 4.64 -15.72 4.01
C GLU A 72 5.61 -14.81 3.24
N LEU A 73 5.13 -14.15 2.19
CA LEU A 73 5.91 -13.18 1.41
C LEU A 73 6.37 -11.95 2.21
N LEU A 74 5.69 -11.64 3.31
CA LEU A 74 6.00 -10.51 4.19
C LEU A 74 6.59 -10.96 5.53
N SER A 75 6.85 -12.26 5.71
CA SER A 75 7.35 -12.85 6.95
C SER A 75 8.67 -12.22 7.43
N GLU A 76 9.52 -11.75 6.53
CA GLU A 76 10.76 -11.01 6.88
C GLU A 76 10.51 -9.67 7.58
N GLN A 77 9.29 -9.16 7.48
CA GLN A 77 8.82 -7.91 8.08
C GLN A 77 7.95 -8.15 9.31
N ALA A 78 7.60 -9.41 9.60
CA ALA A 78 6.86 -9.80 10.79
C ALA A 78 7.60 -9.40 12.08
N GLY A 79 6.86 -8.93 13.09
CA GLY A 79 7.43 -8.56 14.39
C GLY A 79 8.33 -7.31 14.39
N ARG A 80 8.44 -6.55 13.30
CA ARG A 80 9.20 -5.29 13.30
C ARG A 80 8.41 -4.17 13.98
N SER A 81 9.05 -3.47 14.93
CA SER A 81 8.47 -2.34 15.67
C SER A 81 8.36 -1.02 14.89
N MET A 82 8.42 -1.05 13.55
CA MET A 82 8.38 0.17 12.74
C MET A 82 7.48 -0.06 11.51
N PRO A 83 6.58 0.88 11.17
CA PRO A 83 5.74 0.76 10.00
C PRO A 83 6.59 0.68 8.73
N LEU A 84 6.15 -0.14 7.78
CA LEU A 84 6.81 -0.36 6.50
C LEU A 84 5.78 -0.31 5.39
N PHE A 85 6.02 0.56 4.42
CA PHE A 85 5.24 0.60 3.19
C PHE A 85 6.03 -0.01 2.05
N LEU A 86 5.44 -0.97 1.37
CA LEU A 86 5.97 -1.53 0.13
C LEU A 86 5.13 -1.03 -1.04
N LEU A 87 5.78 -0.56 -2.09
CA LEU A 87 5.14 -0.07 -3.30
C LEU A 87 5.31 -1.11 -4.39
N PHE A 88 4.20 -1.60 -4.92
CA PHE A 88 4.15 -2.57 -6.00
C PHE A 88 3.49 -1.97 -7.22
N LYS A 89 4.13 -2.08 -8.38
CA LYS A 89 3.58 -1.63 -9.66
C LYS A 89 3.67 -2.77 -10.68
N GLY A 90 2.53 -3.22 -11.18
CA GLY A 90 2.49 -4.32 -12.15
C GLY A 90 3.07 -5.65 -11.63
N GLY A 91 2.98 -5.86 -10.32
CA GLY A 91 3.50 -7.06 -9.65
C GLY A 91 4.96 -7.02 -9.23
N GLU A 92 5.68 -5.92 -9.50
CA GLU A 92 7.07 -5.74 -9.11
C GLU A 92 7.21 -4.71 -7.99
N GLU A 93 8.12 -4.94 -7.05
CA GLU A 93 8.44 -3.97 -6.00
C GLU A 93 9.13 -2.75 -6.65
N ALA A 94 8.42 -1.63 -6.69
CA ALA A 94 8.93 -0.35 -7.20
C ALA A 94 9.73 0.41 -6.13
N GLY A 95 9.50 0.11 -4.85
CA GLY A 95 10.22 0.73 -3.75
C GLY A 95 9.62 0.39 -2.40
N ARG A 96 10.31 0.83 -1.34
CA ARG A 96 9.86 0.66 0.04
C ARG A 96 10.20 1.87 0.90
N ILE A 97 9.29 2.20 1.81
CA ILE A 97 9.42 3.31 2.75
C ILE A 97 9.40 2.75 4.15
N LYS A 98 10.50 2.97 4.88
CA LYS A 98 10.65 2.58 6.27
C LYS A 98 10.22 3.75 7.16
N GLY A 99 9.31 3.49 8.08
CA GLY A 99 8.78 4.49 9.01
C GLY A 99 7.56 5.24 8.46
N ALA A 100 6.86 5.92 9.37
CA ALA A 100 5.68 6.72 9.04
C ALA A 100 6.12 8.09 8.48
N ASN A 101 6.67 8.10 7.27
CA ASN A 101 7.03 9.33 6.58
C ASN A 101 6.02 9.68 5.48
N PRO A 102 5.00 10.51 5.79
CA PRO A 102 3.96 10.84 4.83
C PRO A 102 4.43 11.71 3.67
N LEU A 103 5.48 12.52 3.86
CA LEU A 103 6.07 13.34 2.80
C LEU A 103 6.76 12.44 1.77
N GLN A 104 7.62 11.54 2.25
CA GLN A 104 8.29 10.59 1.37
C GLN A 104 7.30 9.68 0.64
N LEU A 105 6.20 9.30 1.31
CA LEU A 105 5.15 8.51 0.70
C LEU A 105 4.46 9.26 -0.44
N SER A 106 4.04 10.51 -0.22
CA SER A 106 3.38 11.27 -1.28
C SER A 106 4.31 11.58 -2.46
N GLU A 107 5.60 11.84 -2.20
CA GLU A 107 6.61 12.03 -3.24
C GLU A 107 6.82 10.77 -4.07
N MET A 108 7.08 9.63 -3.42
CA MET A 108 7.32 8.37 -4.12
C MET A 108 6.09 7.93 -4.93
N ILE A 109 4.88 8.16 -4.42
CA ILE A 109 3.67 7.88 -5.18
C ILE A 109 3.60 8.77 -6.41
N ARG A 110 3.95 10.05 -6.33
CA ARG A 110 3.95 10.94 -7.51
C ARG A 110 4.98 10.53 -8.55
N GLU A 111 6.13 9.99 -8.12
CA GLU A 111 7.17 9.50 -9.02
C GLU A 111 6.77 8.18 -9.70
N VAL A 112 6.19 7.25 -8.95
CA VAL A 112 5.91 5.89 -9.42
C VAL A 112 4.51 5.76 -10.04
N ALA A 113 3.51 6.47 -9.52
CA ALA A 113 2.14 6.36 -9.97
C ALA A 113 1.94 7.03 -11.32
N THR A 114 1.18 6.35 -12.17
CA THR A 114 0.71 6.92 -13.43
C THR A 114 -0.54 7.74 -13.13
N LYS A 115 -0.53 9.04 -13.47
CA LYS A 115 -1.75 9.87 -13.44
C LYS A 115 -2.81 9.19 -14.30
N ARG A 116 -4.05 9.08 -13.82
CA ARG A 116 -5.18 8.79 -14.72
C ARG A 116 -5.26 9.96 -15.68
N GLN A 117 -4.75 9.79 -16.90
CA GLN A 117 -5.04 10.75 -17.95
C GLN A 117 -6.53 10.65 -18.23
N SER A 118 -7.26 11.72 -17.87
CA SER A 118 -8.58 11.99 -18.40
C SER A 118 -8.42 12.26 -19.90
N VAL A 119 -8.86 11.31 -20.73
CA VAL A 119 -9.38 11.62 -22.06
C VAL A 119 -10.70 12.38 -21.93
#